data_AF-A0AAD4G678-F1
#
_entry.id   AF-A0AAD4G678-F1
#
_cell.length_a   1.000
_cell.length_b   1.000
_cell.length_c   1.000
_cell.angle_alpha   90.00
_cell.angle_beta   90.00
_cell.angle_gamma   90.00
#
_symmetry.space_group_name_H-M   'P 1'
#
loop_
_entity.id
_entity.type
_entity.pdbx_description
1 polymer ?
#
loop_
_entity_poly.entity_id
_entity_poly.type
_entity_poly.pdbx_seq_one_letter_code
_entity_poly.pdbx_strand_id
1 'polypeptide(L)'
;ATSSYPSCSTGPVQCCDSTTSTVTPSIAQLLGSLNIDVSSVAVPIGLTCSPIDLIGVGSGSSCTSQTVCCENDSFNGIVALGCNPINVNL
;
A
#
# COMPACT_ATOMS: atom_id res chain seq x y z
N ALA A 1 -9.42 13.95 22.62
CA ALA A 1 -9.69 13.17 21.41
C ALA A 1 -8.46 12.34 21.11
N THR A 2 -8.46 11.07 21.51
CA THR A 2 -7.37 10.14 21.12
C THR A 2 -7.65 9.76 19.67
N SER A 3 -7.11 10.53 18.74
CA SER A 3 -7.07 10.14 17.33
C SER A 3 -6.12 8.95 17.21
N SER A 4 -6.65 7.76 17.49
CA SER A 4 -6.06 6.47 17.10
C SER A 4 -6.25 6.30 15.59
N TYR A 5 -5.79 7.29 14.83
CA TYR A 5 -5.84 7.22 13.39
C TYR A 5 -4.86 6.12 12.97
N PRO A 6 -5.28 5.17 12.13
CA PRO A 6 -4.34 4.22 11.57
C PRO A 6 -3.31 5.03 10.81
N SER A 7 -2.11 5.14 11.36
CA SER A 7 -1.06 6.01 10.84
C SER A 7 0.13 5.12 10.58
N CYS A 8 0.59 5.10 9.33
CA CYS A 8 1.84 4.43 9.02
C CYS A 8 2.95 5.40 9.40
N SER A 9 3.98 4.89 10.10
CA SER A 9 5.16 5.69 10.44
C SER A 9 5.87 6.26 9.20
N THR A 10 5.59 5.66 8.03
CA THR A 10 6.18 5.95 6.73
C THR A 10 5.27 6.80 5.83
N GLY A 11 4.02 7.08 6.21
CA GLY A 11 3.09 7.83 5.36
C GLY A 11 1.60 7.55 5.61
N PRO A 12 0.72 7.90 4.65
CA PRO A 12 -0.70 7.57 4.71
C PRO A 12 -0.94 6.07 4.56
N VAL A 13 -2.05 5.61 5.14
CA VAL A 13 -2.53 4.23 4.96
C VAL A 13 -3.03 4.04 3.54
N GLN A 14 -2.88 2.83 3.02
CA GLN A 14 -3.23 2.52 1.64
C GLN A 14 -4.22 1.37 1.55
N CYS A 15 -5.12 1.45 0.58
CA CYS A 15 -6.04 0.38 0.22
C CYS A 15 -5.55 -0.30 -1.04
N CYS A 16 -5.06 -1.53 -0.92
CA CYS A 16 -4.62 -2.31 -2.08
C CYS A 16 -5.64 -3.40 -2.39
N ASP A 17 -5.89 -3.64 -3.68
CA ASP A 17 -6.80 -4.70 -4.10
C ASP A 17 -6.24 -6.09 -3.73
N SER A 18 -4.92 -6.25 -3.84
CA SER A 18 -4.22 -7.46 -3.46
C SER A 18 -2.81 -7.15 -2.96
N THR A 19 -2.30 -7.96 -2.02
CA THR A 19 -0.88 -7.96 -1.66
C THR A 19 -0.21 -9.26 -2.02
N THR A 20 1.03 -9.18 -2.47
CA THR A 20 1.85 -10.33 -2.82
C THR A 20 3.23 -10.22 -2.20
N SER A 21 3.65 -11.28 -1.52
CA SER A 21 5.01 -11.37 -0.97
C SER A 21 6.00 -11.99 -1.95
N THR A 22 5.54 -12.36 -3.15
CA THR A 22 6.36 -13.01 -4.17
C THR A 22 6.42 -12.14 -5.42
N VAL A 23 7.64 -11.92 -5.90
CA VAL A 23 7.87 -11.27 -7.19
C VAL A 23 7.68 -12.31 -8.29
N THR A 24 6.46 -12.38 -8.84
CA THR A 24 6.18 -13.17 -10.04
C THR A 24 6.76 -12.47 -11.28
N PRO A 25 7.01 -13.18 -12.39
CA PRO A 25 7.51 -12.54 -13.62
C PRO A 25 6.61 -11.39 -14.11
N SER A 26 5.30 -11.47 -13.89
CA SER A 26 4.36 -10.39 -14.21
C SER A 26 4.59 -9.14 -13.35
N ILE A 27 4.84 -9.31 -12.05
CA ILE A 27 5.17 -8.22 -11.14
C ILE A 27 6.55 -7.66 -11.44
N ALA A 28 7.53 -8.53 -11.75
CA ALA A 28 8.86 -8.11 -12.16
C ALA A 28 8.84 -7.25 -13.43
N GLN A 29 7.98 -7.59 -14.41
CA GLN A 29 7.78 -6.77 -15.61
C GLN A 29 7.16 -5.41 -15.28
N LEU A 30 6.17 -5.37 -14.37
CA LEU A 30 5.55 -4.12 -13.91
C LEU A 30 6.54 -3.23 -13.15
N LEU A 31 7.34 -3.81 -12.25
CA LEU A 31 8.38 -3.11 -11.52
C LEU A 31 9.47 -2.60 -12.49
N GLY A 32 9.86 -3.42 -13.47
CA GLY A 32 10.83 -3.07 -14.49
C GLY A 32 10.38 -1.92 -15.39
N SER A 33 9.08 -1.81 -15.71
CA SER A 33 8.55 -0.66 -16.46
C SER A 33 8.60 0.64 -15.66
N LEU A 34 8.59 0.54 -14.34
CA LEU A 34 8.76 1.64 -13.39
C LEU A 34 10.24 1.91 -13.05
N ASN A 35 11.20 1.23 -13.68
CA ASN A 35 12.63 1.27 -13.35
C ASN A 35 12.93 0.90 -11.88
N ILE A 36 12.11 0.03 -11.29
CA ILE A 36 12.33 -0.49 -9.94
C ILE A 36 13.17 -1.76 -10.05
N ASP A 37 14.27 -1.81 -9.29
CA ASP A 37 15.07 -3.01 -9.20
C ASP A 37 14.36 -4.08 -8.37
N VAL A 38 13.94 -5.15 -9.04
CA VAL A 38 13.23 -6.28 -8.45
C VAL A 38 14.08 -7.05 -7.42
N SER A 39 15.40 -6.92 -7.46
CA SER A 39 16.31 -7.58 -6.52
C SER A 39 16.38 -6.85 -5.18
N SER A 40 16.05 -5.55 -5.15
CA SER A 40 16.01 -4.74 -3.92
C SER A 40 14.59 -4.38 -3.48
N VAL A 41 13.57 -5.01 -4.06
CA VAL A 41 12.18 -4.72 -3.72
C VAL A 41 11.85 -5.23 -2.32
N ALA A 42 11.35 -4.32 -1.48
CA ALA A 42 10.78 -4.67 -0.19
C ALA A 42 9.43 -5.36 -0.40
N VAL A 43 9.32 -6.60 0.08
CA VAL A 43 8.07 -7.37 0.15
C VAL A 43 7.47 -7.23 1.56
N PRO A 44 6.14 -7.30 1.70
CA PRO A 44 5.12 -7.55 0.66
C PRO A 44 4.88 -6.36 -0.28
N ILE A 45 4.36 -6.62 -1.48
CA ILE A 45 4.05 -5.63 -2.51
C ILE A 45 2.54 -5.49 -2.61
N GLY A 46 2.03 -4.27 -2.58
CA GLY A 46 0.63 -3.98 -2.88
C GLY A 46 0.42 -3.74 -4.37
N LEU A 47 -0.65 -4.29 -4.93
CA LEU A 47 -1.07 -4.07 -6.31
C LEU A 47 -2.37 -3.26 -6.32
N THR A 48 -2.45 -2.28 -7.23
CA THR A 48 -3.62 -1.41 -7.38
C THR A 48 -3.98 -0.76 -6.04
N CYS A 49 -3.06 0.04 -5.53
CA CYS A 49 -3.18 0.69 -4.22
C CYS A 49 -3.67 2.11 -4.38
N SER A 50 -4.72 2.48 -3.66
CA SER A 50 -5.14 3.88 -3.57
C SER A 50 -4.78 4.44 -2.19
N PRO A 51 -4.16 5.63 -2.13
CA PRO A 51 -3.90 6.29 -0.87
C PRO A 51 -5.23 6.61 -0.19
N ILE A 52 -5.37 6.18 1.06
CA ILE A 52 -6.52 6.55 1.89
C ILE A 52 -6.16 7.87 2.55
N ASP A 53 -6.76 8.96 2.09
CA ASP A 53 -6.56 10.24 2.75
C ASP A 53 -7.28 10.21 4.10
N LEU A 54 -6.45 10.16 5.14
CA LEU A 54 -6.89 10.05 6.51
C LEU A 54 -7.47 11.37 7.01
N ILE A 55 -7.31 12.51 6.31
CA ILE A 55 -7.87 13.78 6.78
C ILE A 55 -9.42 13.80 6.75
N GLY A 56 -10.08 12.70 6.34
CA GLY A 56 -11.53 12.53 6.35
C GLY A 56 -12.13 11.23 6.90
N VAL A 57 -11.45 10.42 7.75
CA VAL A 57 -12.03 9.12 8.22
C VAL A 57 -13.24 9.24 9.14
N GLY A 58 -13.72 10.45 9.42
CA GLY A 58 -15.09 10.65 9.92
C GLY A 58 -16.18 10.48 8.85
N SER A 59 -15.82 10.31 7.57
CA SER A 59 -16.73 10.47 6.42
C SER A 59 -16.75 9.28 5.45
N GLY A 60 -16.12 8.15 5.76
CA GLY A 60 -16.30 6.92 4.98
C GLY A 60 -15.18 6.56 4.00
N SER A 61 -13.92 6.87 4.30
CA SER A 61 -12.76 6.33 3.59
C SER A 61 -12.55 4.85 3.95
N SER A 62 -13.49 3.98 3.55
CA SER A 62 -13.46 2.55 3.84
C SER A 62 -12.68 1.83 2.76
N CYS A 63 -11.59 1.16 3.12
CA CYS A 63 -10.98 0.18 2.23
C CYS A 63 -11.83 -1.08 2.21
N THR A 64 -12.45 -1.39 1.06
CA THR A 64 -13.19 -2.65 0.89
C THR A 64 -12.27 -3.84 0.62
N SER A 65 -11.02 -3.57 0.23
CA SER A 65 -9.99 -4.56 -0.05
C SER A 65 -9.01 -4.65 1.13
N GLN A 66 -7.72 -4.88 0.87
CA GLN A 66 -6.74 -5.06 1.92
C GLN A 66 -6.14 -3.72 2.36
N THR A 67 -6.31 -3.38 3.63
CA THR A 67 -5.67 -2.18 4.19
C THR A 67 -4.24 -2.48 4.60
N VAL A 68 -3.31 -1.65 4.12
CA VAL A 68 -1.86 -1.87 4.29
C VAL A 68 -1.14 -0.57 4.62
N CYS A 69 0.00 -0.70 5.29
CA CYS A 69 1.01 0.34 5.42
C CYS A 69 2.19 0.03 4.53
N CYS A 70 2.45 0.89 3.55
CA CYS A 70 3.58 0.72 2.63
C CYS A 70 4.68 1.74 2.93
N GLU A 71 5.93 1.36 2.69
CA GLU A 71 7.09 2.24 2.81
C GLU A 71 7.28 3.11 1.57
N ASN A 72 6.86 2.64 0.40
CA ASN A 72 6.98 3.39 -0.84
C ASN A 72 5.76 3.20 -1.74
N ASP A 73 5.02 4.28 -2.00
CA ASP A 73 3.87 4.32 -2.91
C ASP A 73 4.06 5.29 -4.09
N SER A 74 5.31 5.65 -4.39
CA SER A 74 5.58 6.72 -5.37
C SER A 74 5.27 6.33 -6.84
N PHE A 75 4.52 5.25 -7.07
CA PHE A 75 4.27 4.61 -8.35
C PHE A 75 2.86 4.86 -8.87
N ASN A 76 2.32 6.04 -8.57
CA ASN A 76 1.02 6.49 -9.07
C ASN A 76 -0.17 5.61 -8.61
N GLY A 77 -0.03 4.94 -7.46
CA GLY A 77 -1.01 3.99 -6.92
C GLY A 77 -1.12 2.65 -7.67
N ILE A 78 -0.24 2.39 -8.64
CA ILE A 78 -0.28 1.12 -9.41
C ILE A 78 0.37 0.00 -8.60
N VAL A 79 1.46 0.33 -7.90
CA VAL A 79 2.24 -0.59 -7.07
C VAL A 79 2.68 0.13 -5.82
N ALA A 80 2.78 -0.61 -4.71
CA ALA A 80 3.33 -0.12 -3.47
C ALA A 80 4.30 -1.16 -2.88
N LEU A 81 5.41 -0.72 -2.29
CA LEU A 81 6.50 -1.57 -1.80
C LEU A 81 6.57 -1.52 -0.27
N GLY A 82 7.04 -2.61 0.33
CA GLY A 82 7.15 -2.73 1.80
C GLY A 82 5.79 -2.62 2.49
N CYS A 83 4.77 -3.21 1.89
CA CYS A 83 3.39 -3.14 2.35
C CYS A 83 3.10 -4.18 3.43
N ASN A 84 2.91 -3.73 4.66
CA ASN A 84 2.47 -4.58 5.75
C ASN A 84 0.96 -4.46 5.96
N PRO A 85 0.22 -5.57 5.99
CA PRO A 85 -1.21 -5.54 6.28
C PRO A 85 -1.46 -5.00 7.68
N ILE A 86 -2.39 -4.07 7.79
CA ILE A 86 -2.80 -3.48 9.07
C ILE A 86 -4.28 -3.79 9.30
N ASN A 87 -4.61 -4.23 10.50
CA ASN A 87 -6.00 -4.36 10.91
C ASN A 87 -6.46 -3.02 11.48
N VAL A 88 -7.09 -2.25 10.63
CA VAL A 88 -7.65 -0.96 11.01
C VAL A 88 -9.15 -1.10 10.84
N ASN A 89 -9.83 -1.15 11.98
CA ASN A 89 -11.28 -1.27 12.00
C ASN A 89 -11.87 0.11 11.69
N LEU A 90 -11.84 0.48 10.41
CA LEU A 90 -12.44 1.70 9.84
C LEU A 90 -13.97 1.60 9.82
#